data_AF-A0A9E0HKU6-F1
#
_entry.id   AF-A0A9E0HKU6-F1
#
_cell.length_a   1.000
_cell.length_b   1.000
_cell.length_c   1.000
_cell.angle_alpha   90.00
_cell.angle_beta   90.00
_cell.angle_gamma   90.00
#
_symmetry.space_group_name_H-M   'P 1'
#
loop_
_entity.id
_entity.type
_entity.pdbx_description
1 polymer ?
#
loop_
_entity_poly.entity_id
_entity_poly.type
_entity_poly.pdbx_seq_one_letter_code
_entity_poly.pdbx_strand_id
1 'polypeptide(L)'
;MPTYRMRRPLIFLLLALALGAVATLVHEHPAHERLAEAAATMQAHVDKAAHELAGHATAALREDTLPMDVAHAAGEGGMRLYHGPTVVAWTDHAPVADADLDTARSAHLDLPDGIYLHAVATDKNRTVHAVQRVWFQPPFENAYLNRHFDPEFTVEQGIQAEPGPGLGPVVRDADGAVMFRLRWADDMPLSGTRSLVALVLAIAAMVWGVASLWLFSMHIQPAWLAQLLFPVVVLGARLALLAHGSIPALSGFPLFDPSLFASSFFMPSLGDLLINALVLLLVVIHFRQSLRPLRPGGPPWFLAAVAVILLLASAAGLGGVMAALVHDSSVSLDLFRVEGLNAYSVAALLAIGLLLFT
;
A
#
# COMPACT_ATOMS: atom_id res chain seq x y z
N MET A 1 -12.92 21.44 -44.51
CA MET A 1 -11.93 21.35 -43.41
C MET A 1 -12.29 20.24 -42.40
N PRO A 2 -12.13 18.95 -42.76
CA PRO A 2 -12.42 17.83 -41.86
C PRO A 2 -11.23 17.43 -40.94
N THR A 3 -10.01 17.82 -41.28
CA THR A 3 -8.77 17.37 -40.61
C THR A 3 -8.58 17.91 -39.19
N TYR A 4 -9.21 19.04 -38.82
CA TYR A 4 -9.09 19.59 -37.46
C TYR A 4 -9.98 18.88 -36.43
N ARG A 5 -11.07 18.22 -36.87
CA ARG A 5 -12.05 17.58 -35.99
C ARG A 5 -11.54 16.27 -35.37
N MET A 6 -10.68 15.52 -36.08
CA MET A 6 -10.10 14.27 -35.58
C MET A 6 -8.81 14.44 -34.75
N ARG A 7 -8.25 15.65 -34.64
CA ARG A 7 -7.02 15.88 -33.87
C ARG A 7 -7.22 15.66 -32.38
N ARG A 8 -8.33 16.12 -31.81
CA ARG A 8 -8.63 16.00 -30.38
C ARG A 8 -8.73 14.56 -29.87
N PRO A 9 -9.55 13.67 -30.49
CA PRO A 9 -9.63 12.28 -30.02
C PRO A 9 -8.29 11.53 -30.20
N LEU A 10 -7.53 11.85 -31.24
CA LEU A 10 -6.21 11.25 -31.47
C LEU A 10 -5.17 11.71 -30.42
N ILE A 11 -5.19 12.97 -30.01
CA ILE A 11 -4.36 13.47 -28.91
C ILE A 11 -4.68 12.74 -27.61
N PHE A 12 -5.96 12.55 -27.28
CA PHE A 12 -6.35 11.82 -26.07
C PHE A 12 -5.98 10.34 -26.12
N LEU A 13 -6.02 9.72 -27.30
CA LEU A 13 -5.56 8.34 -27.48
C LEU A 13 -4.05 8.23 -27.25
N LEU A 14 -3.27 9.13 -27.86
CA LEU A 14 -1.81 9.16 -27.68
C LEU A 14 -1.44 9.43 -26.22
N LEU A 15 -2.16 10.33 -25.55
CA LEU A 15 -1.96 10.60 -24.12
C LEU A 15 -2.29 9.36 -23.28
N ALA A 16 -3.39 8.66 -23.55
CA ALA A 16 -3.76 7.44 -22.85
C ALA A 16 -2.70 6.34 -23.03
N LEU A 17 -2.21 6.14 -24.26
CA LEU A 17 -1.16 5.17 -24.56
C LEU A 17 0.16 5.54 -23.88
N ALA A 18 0.54 6.82 -23.89
CA ALA A 18 1.75 7.30 -23.23
C ALA A 18 1.68 7.10 -21.70
N LEU A 19 0.57 7.50 -21.08
CA LEU A 19 0.37 7.31 -19.64
C LEU A 19 0.35 5.82 -19.26
N GLY A 20 -0.31 4.98 -20.06
CA GLY A 20 -0.32 3.54 -19.86
C GLY A 20 1.08 2.92 -19.97
N ALA A 21 1.87 3.33 -20.96
CA ALA A 21 3.24 2.87 -21.12
C ALA A 21 4.15 3.35 -19.97
N VAL A 22 3.98 4.56 -19.46
CA VAL A 22 4.72 5.02 -18.28
C VAL A 22 4.28 4.24 -17.04
N ALA A 23 2.98 3.96 -16.87
CA ALA A 23 2.48 3.18 -15.74
C ALA A 23 3.10 1.77 -15.67
N THR A 24 3.33 1.11 -16.81
CA THR A 24 3.99 -0.21 -16.83
C THR A 24 5.49 -0.13 -16.55
N LEU A 25 6.15 0.99 -16.88
CA LEU A 25 7.56 1.22 -16.59
C LEU A 25 7.83 1.62 -15.14
N VAL A 26 6.86 2.26 -14.47
CA VAL A 26 6.95 2.69 -13.06
C VAL A 26 6.61 1.54 -12.09
N HIS A 27 6.50 0.30 -12.59
CA HIS A 27 6.17 -0.85 -11.75
C HIS A 27 7.15 -1.01 -10.58
N GLU A 28 6.61 -1.44 -9.43
CA GLU A 28 7.40 -1.61 -8.22
C GLU A 28 8.38 -2.78 -8.35
N HIS A 29 9.53 -2.63 -7.68
CA HIS A 29 10.44 -3.75 -7.50
C HIS A 29 9.73 -4.86 -6.72
N PRO A 30 10.00 -6.13 -7.06
CA PRO A 30 9.42 -7.26 -6.36
C PRO A 30 9.76 -7.22 -4.87
N ALA A 31 8.87 -7.79 -4.05
CA ALA A 31 8.90 -7.68 -2.59
C ALA A 31 10.25 -8.08 -1.95
N HIS A 32 10.94 -9.06 -2.53
CA HIS A 32 12.23 -9.54 -2.04
C HIS A 32 13.38 -8.56 -2.34
N GLU A 33 13.35 -7.86 -3.49
CA GLU A 33 14.32 -6.81 -3.82
C GLU A 33 14.13 -5.61 -2.89
N ARG A 34 12.88 -5.18 -2.66
CA ARG A 34 12.58 -4.09 -1.71
C ARG A 34 13.07 -4.40 -0.30
N LEU A 35 12.82 -5.62 0.17
CA LEU A 35 13.26 -6.08 1.48
C LEU A 35 14.81 -6.10 1.58
N ALA A 36 15.51 -6.47 0.51
CA ALA A 36 16.96 -6.44 0.45
C ALA A 36 17.53 -5.00 0.41
N GLU A 37 16.92 -4.10 -0.35
CA GLU A 37 17.27 -2.67 -0.38
C GLU A 37 17.04 -2.01 0.99
N ALA A 38 15.92 -2.32 1.64
CA ALA A 38 15.61 -1.88 2.99
C ALA A 38 16.64 -2.40 4.00
N ALA A 39 17.06 -3.67 3.88
CA ALA A 39 18.10 -4.24 4.74
C ALA A 39 19.47 -3.58 4.53
N ALA A 40 19.86 -3.30 3.29
CA ALA A 40 21.11 -2.61 3.00
C ALA A 40 21.11 -1.17 3.55
N THR A 41 19.99 -0.47 3.43
CA THR A 41 19.81 0.88 3.98
C THR A 41 19.84 0.85 5.52
N MET A 42 19.13 -0.10 6.13
CA MET A 42 19.13 -0.31 7.57
C MET A 42 20.54 -0.65 8.08
N GLN A 43 21.28 -1.53 7.39
CA GLN A 43 22.66 -1.85 7.77
C GLN A 43 23.54 -0.60 7.77
N ALA A 44 23.45 0.25 6.73
CA ALA A 44 24.22 1.50 6.68
C ALA A 44 23.86 2.46 7.83
N HIS A 45 22.59 2.54 8.22
CA HIS A 45 22.17 3.34 9.37
C HIS A 45 22.66 2.76 10.70
N VAL A 46 22.59 1.44 10.87
CA VAL A 46 23.11 0.74 12.05
C VAL A 46 24.63 0.92 12.17
N ASP A 47 25.38 0.76 11.08
CA ASP A 47 26.84 0.93 11.07
C ASP A 47 27.23 2.37 11.44
N LYS A 48 26.49 3.35 10.90
CA LYS A 48 26.69 4.77 11.23
C LYS A 48 26.37 5.06 12.70
N ALA A 49 25.22 4.61 13.19
CA ALA A 49 24.80 4.81 14.57
C ALA A 49 25.77 4.14 15.56
N ALA A 50 26.21 2.91 15.28
CA ALA A 50 27.21 2.22 16.09
C ALA A 50 28.55 2.97 16.14
N HIS A 51 28.98 3.55 15.02
CA HIS A 51 30.20 4.37 14.98
C HIS A 51 30.06 5.66 15.79
N GLU A 52 28.93 6.37 15.66
CA GLU A 52 28.64 7.59 16.42
C GLU A 52 28.52 7.30 17.93
N LEU A 53 27.85 6.20 18.29
CA LEU A 53 27.67 5.74 19.67
C LEU A 53 29.02 5.42 20.35
N ALA A 54 29.93 4.74 19.64
CA ALA A 54 31.29 4.49 20.11
C ALA A 54 32.09 5.79 20.27
N GLY A 55 31.94 6.73 19.34
CA GLY A 55 32.50 8.07 19.43
C GLY A 55 32.04 8.81 20.69
N HIS A 56 30.74 8.82 20.96
CA HIS A 56 30.15 9.43 22.16
C HIS A 56 30.61 8.77 23.46
N ALA A 57 30.67 7.43 23.50
CA ALA A 57 31.17 6.70 24.68
C ALA A 57 32.63 7.08 25.01
N THR A 58 33.49 7.15 23.99
CA THR A 58 34.90 7.53 24.19
C THR A 58 35.09 9.00 24.56
N ALA A 59 34.24 9.90 24.06
CA ALA A 59 34.25 11.31 24.44
C ALA A 59 33.80 11.50 25.90
N ALA A 60 32.67 10.90 26.29
CA ALA A 60 32.17 10.93 27.66
C ALA A 60 33.18 10.37 28.67
N LEU A 61 33.89 9.30 28.31
CA LEU A 61 34.95 8.75 29.15
C LEU A 61 36.14 9.71 29.35
N ARG A 62 36.48 10.51 28.32
CA ARG A 62 37.57 11.50 28.40
C ARG A 62 37.18 12.70 29.26
N GLU A 63 35.94 13.16 29.13
CA GLU A 63 35.41 14.32 29.85
C GLU A 63 34.93 13.98 31.26
N ASP A 64 34.82 12.68 31.60
CA ASP A 64 34.31 12.15 32.87
C ASP A 64 32.94 12.72 33.26
N THR A 65 32.15 13.06 32.24
CA THR A 65 30.80 13.63 32.38
C THR A 65 29.93 13.12 31.24
N LEU A 66 28.62 13.04 31.49
CA LEU A 66 27.64 12.70 30.46
C LEU A 66 27.04 13.99 29.89
N PRO A 67 27.01 14.16 28.56
CA PRO A 67 26.35 15.32 27.96
C PRO A 67 24.84 15.26 28.25
N MET A 68 24.33 16.27 28.96
CA MET A 68 22.89 16.43 29.25
C MET A 68 22.09 16.99 28.06
N ASP A 69 22.80 17.47 27.02
CA ASP A 69 22.23 18.29 25.93
C ASP A 69 22.12 17.53 24.59
N VAL A 70 22.37 16.20 24.59
CA VAL A 70 22.15 15.40 23.38
C VAL A 70 20.66 15.14 23.26
N ALA A 71 20.01 16.06 22.56
CA ALA A 71 18.64 15.98 22.05
C ALA A 71 17.97 14.61 22.27
N HIS A 72 17.18 14.48 23.34
CA HIS A 72 16.13 13.45 23.50
C HIS A 72 15.04 13.53 22.40
N ALA A 73 15.32 14.21 21.28
CA ALA A 73 14.31 14.70 20.36
C ALA A 73 13.95 13.69 19.25
N ALA A 74 14.57 12.51 19.17
CA ALA A 74 14.21 11.57 18.11
C ALA A 74 14.43 10.06 18.39
N GLY A 75 15.06 9.63 19.47
CA GLY A 75 15.26 8.18 19.74
C GLY A 75 15.55 7.88 21.21
N GLU A 76 15.32 6.64 21.64
CA GLU A 76 15.64 6.18 23.00
C GLU A 76 17.12 5.75 23.08
N GLY A 77 18.00 6.74 23.01
CA GLY A 77 19.45 6.59 23.22
C GLY A 77 19.93 7.26 24.50
N GLY A 78 20.97 6.71 25.12
CA GLY A 78 21.62 7.28 26.29
C GLY A 78 22.88 6.54 26.72
N MET A 79 23.44 6.92 27.87
CA MET A 79 24.72 6.38 28.36
C MET A 79 24.69 6.13 29.88
N ARG A 80 25.44 5.13 30.36
CA ARG A 80 25.76 4.90 31.78
C ARG A 80 27.26 5.01 32.01
N LEU A 81 27.66 5.80 33.00
CA LEU A 81 29.04 5.95 33.46
C LEU A 81 29.23 5.21 34.78
N TYR A 82 30.20 4.30 34.79
CA TYR A 82 30.60 3.48 35.92
C TYR A 82 31.98 3.91 36.42
N HIS A 83 32.13 4.03 37.73
CA HIS A 83 33.42 4.07 38.40
C HIS A 83 33.52 2.80 39.26
N GLY A 84 34.36 1.84 38.85
CA GLY A 84 34.32 0.47 39.39
C GLY A 84 32.92 -0.15 39.21
N PRO A 85 32.34 -0.79 40.24
CA PRO A 85 31.02 -1.42 40.17
C PRO A 85 29.85 -0.45 40.40
N THR A 86 30.10 0.86 40.57
CA THR A 86 29.07 1.84 40.91
C THR A 86 28.76 2.75 39.74
N VAL A 87 27.47 2.91 39.42
CA VAL A 87 26.96 3.90 38.45
C VAL A 87 27.03 5.28 39.07
N VAL A 88 27.75 6.20 38.43
CA VAL A 88 27.94 7.59 38.88
C VAL A 88 26.99 8.54 38.14
N ALA A 89 26.69 8.25 36.87
CA ALA A 89 25.75 9.03 36.07
C ALA A 89 25.08 8.15 35.01
N TRP A 90 23.84 8.48 34.63
CA TRP A 90 23.12 7.81 33.54
C TRP A 90 22.20 8.80 32.81
N THR A 91 22.01 8.56 31.50
CA THR A 91 21.07 9.29 30.64
C THR A 91 20.19 8.38 29.79
N ASP A 92 20.37 7.06 29.86
CA ASP A 92 19.56 6.09 29.13
C ASP A 92 18.30 5.63 29.90
N HIS A 93 17.45 4.89 29.18
CA HIS A 93 16.23 4.26 29.69
C HIS A 93 16.20 2.75 29.43
N ALA A 94 17.32 2.13 29.07
CA ALA A 94 17.35 0.71 28.72
C ALA A 94 17.00 -0.16 29.95
N PRO A 95 16.06 -1.12 29.86
CA PRO A 95 15.67 -1.95 31.00
C PRO A 95 16.66 -3.09 31.25
N VAL A 96 17.92 -2.74 31.48
CA VAL A 96 19.04 -3.64 31.80
C VAL A 96 19.53 -3.35 33.22
N ALA A 97 19.83 -4.40 33.99
CA ALA A 97 20.40 -4.25 35.32
C ALA A 97 21.84 -3.75 35.25
N ASP A 98 22.26 -2.92 36.20
CA ASP A 98 23.57 -2.28 36.16
C ASP A 98 24.73 -3.28 36.17
N ALA A 99 24.58 -4.41 36.87
CA ALA A 99 25.58 -5.48 36.93
C ALA A 99 25.71 -6.24 35.58
N ASP A 100 24.60 -6.44 34.88
CA ASP A 100 24.59 -7.11 33.59
C ASP A 100 25.22 -6.21 32.53
N LEU A 101 24.91 -4.91 32.57
CA LEU A 101 25.49 -3.95 31.63
C LEU A 101 27.00 -3.74 31.85
N ASP A 102 27.48 -3.64 33.10
CA ASP A 102 28.92 -3.46 33.40
C ASP A 102 29.80 -4.61 32.82
N THR A 103 29.24 -5.81 32.73
CA THR A 103 29.92 -6.98 32.14
C THR A 103 29.66 -7.17 30.64
N ALA A 104 28.70 -6.43 30.07
CA ALA A 104 28.35 -6.54 28.66
C ALA A 104 29.49 -6.05 27.74
N ARG A 105 29.78 -6.82 26.69
CA ARG A 105 30.83 -6.50 25.70
C ARG A 105 30.39 -6.67 24.24
N SER A 106 29.21 -7.23 23.99
CA SER A 106 28.66 -7.39 22.65
C SER A 106 28.27 -6.04 22.03
N ALA A 107 28.42 -5.88 20.71
CA ALA A 107 28.00 -4.67 20.01
C ALA A 107 26.47 -4.44 19.97
N HIS A 108 25.67 -5.44 20.35
CA HIS A 108 24.22 -5.29 20.58
C HIS A 108 23.77 -6.03 21.85
N LEU A 109 22.58 -5.66 22.33
CA LEU A 109 21.90 -6.26 23.47
C LEU A 109 20.44 -6.56 23.10
N ASP A 110 20.02 -7.80 23.35
CA ASP A 110 18.62 -8.21 23.26
C ASP A 110 17.98 -8.03 24.64
N LEU A 111 17.11 -7.04 24.77
CA LEU A 111 16.41 -6.68 26.01
C LEU A 111 14.92 -7.05 25.92
N PRO A 112 14.20 -7.13 27.07
CA PRO A 112 12.81 -7.55 27.09
C PRO A 112 11.85 -6.68 26.27
N ASP A 113 12.22 -5.42 26.03
CA ASP A 113 11.43 -4.43 25.31
C ASP A 113 11.97 -4.11 23.92
N GLY A 114 13.04 -4.77 23.46
CA GLY A 114 13.61 -4.47 22.15
C GLY A 114 15.07 -4.87 21.95
N ILE A 115 15.61 -4.43 20.81
CA ILE A 115 17.01 -4.63 20.43
C ILE A 115 17.73 -3.30 20.49
N TYR A 116 18.87 -3.29 21.19
CA TYR A 116 19.69 -2.12 21.44
C TYR A 116 21.09 -2.28 20.84
N LEU A 117 21.61 -1.22 20.22
CA LEU A 117 23.04 -1.08 19.96
C LEU A 117 23.76 -0.78 21.27
N HIS A 118 24.97 -1.31 21.39
CA HIS A 118 25.78 -1.15 22.58
C HIS A 118 27.23 -0.85 22.19
N ALA A 119 27.78 0.21 22.75
CA ALA A 119 29.18 0.55 22.65
C ALA A 119 29.76 0.76 24.05
N VAL A 120 30.97 0.25 24.27
CA VAL A 120 31.67 0.34 25.55
C VAL A 120 33.02 1.03 25.39
N ALA A 121 33.33 1.95 26.30
CA ALA A 121 34.63 2.57 26.42
C ALA A 121 35.13 2.39 27.87
N THR A 122 36.35 1.88 28.04
CA THR A 122 36.92 1.59 29.37
C THR A 122 38.27 2.27 29.55
N ASP A 123 38.49 2.91 30.71
CA ASP A 123 39.77 3.47 31.15
C ASP A 123 40.01 3.16 32.63
N LYS A 124 41.02 2.32 32.90
CA LYS A 124 41.45 1.89 34.25
C LYS A 124 40.31 1.43 35.16
N ASN A 125 39.69 2.36 35.89
CA ASN A 125 38.61 2.11 36.85
C ASN A 125 37.28 2.78 36.44
N ARG A 126 37.16 3.21 35.19
CA ARG A 126 35.97 3.88 34.65
C ARG A 126 35.50 3.18 33.38
N THR A 127 34.20 3.00 33.26
CA THR A 127 33.59 2.39 32.08
C THR A 127 32.37 3.21 31.67
N VAL A 128 32.24 3.52 30.39
CA VAL A 128 31.05 4.13 29.81
C VAL A 128 30.39 3.12 28.89
N HIS A 129 29.11 2.85 29.14
CA HIS A 129 28.24 2.06 28.29
C HIS A 129 27.28 3.01 27.59
N ALA A 130 27.35 3.08 26.27
CA ALA A 130 26.41 3.82 25.46
C ALA A 130 25.43 2.84 24.81
N VAL A 131 24.14 3.13 24.91
CA VAL A 131 23.06 2.27 24.42
C VAL A 131 22.07 3.07 23.58
N GLN A 132 21.57 2.47 22.50
CA GLN A 132 20.58 3.09 21.64
C GLN A 132 19.61 2.04 21.12
N ARG A 133 18.30 2.26 21.33
CA ARG A 133 17.29 1.34 20.82
C ARG A 133 17.18 1.45 19.30
N VAL A 134 17.15 0.29 18.62
CA VAL A 134 16.90 0.20 17.17
C VAL A 134 15.48 -0.25 16.90
N TRP A 135 15.03 -1.25 17.66
CA TRP A 135 13.72 -1.87 17.49
C TRP A 135 13.02 -1.99 18.83
N PHE A 136 11.79 -1.47 18.91
CA PHE A 136 10.92 -1.60 20.07
C PHE A 136 9.96 -2.78 19.90
N GLN A 137 9.98 -3.68 20.87
CA GLN A 137 9.08 -4.82 20.97
C GLN A 137 8.44 -4.84 22.36
N PRO A 138 7.23 -4.27 22.53
CA PRO A 138 6.59 -4.25 23.83
C PRO A 138 6.21 -5.68 24.26
N PRO A 139 6.15 -5.97 25.58
CA PRO A 139 5.74 -7.26 26.10
C PRO A 139 4.27 -7.61 25.80
N PHE A 140 3.46 -6.60 25.46
CA PHE A 140 2.08 -6.74 25.02
C PHE A 140 1.75 -5.71 23.94
N GLU A 141 0.96 -6.11 22.94
CA GLU A 141 0.55 -5.25 21.84
C GLU A 141 -0.92 -4.82 21.99
N ASN A 142 -1.19 -3.54 21.72
CA ASN A 142 -2.54 -2.98 21.69
C ASN A 142 -2.59 -1.76 20.74
N ALA A 143 -3.75 -1.09 20.65
CA ALA A 143 -3.93 0.05 19.75
C ALA A 143 -2.94 1.22 19.94
N TYR A 144 -2.27 1.31 21.09
CA TYR A 144 -1.30 2.35 21.43
C TYR A 144 0.15 1.84 21.46
N LEU A 145 0.35 0.55 21.72
CA LEU A 145 1.65 -0.10 21.84
C LEU A 145 1.82 -1.10 20.71
N ASN A 146 2.58 -0.68 19.71
CA ASN A 146 2.89 -1.49 18.53
C ASN A 146 4.41 -1.61 18.38
N ARG A 147 4.86 -2.71 17.80
CA ARG A 147 6.27 -2.86 17.43
C ARG A 147 6.64 -1.85 16.36
N HIS A 148 7.78 -1.21 16.52
CA HIS A 148 8.25 -0.22 15.56
C HIS A 148 9.77 -0.03 15.66
N PHE A 149 10.35 0.49 14.59
CA PHE A 149 11.72 0.98 14.62
C PHE A 149 11.73 2.37 15.26
N ASP A 150 12.77 2.66 16.03
CA ASP A 150 12.96 4.02 16.56
C ASP A 150 13.07 5.02 15.39
N PRO A 151 12.65 6.29 15.55
CA PRO A 151 12.52 7.24 14.43
C PRO A 151 13.78 7.44 13.58
N GLU A 152 14.96 7.25 14.17
CA GLU A 152 16.25 7.29 13.47
C GLU A 152 16.47 6.11 12.50
N PHE A 153 15.81 4.98 12.75
CA PHE A 153 15.91 3.73 11.98
C PHE A 153 14.66 3.48 11.12
N THR A 154 14.10 4.52 10.53
CA THR A 154 12.87 4.42 9.73
C THR A 154 13.07 3.52 8.50
N VAL A 155 12.24 2.48 8.38
CA VAL A 155 12.11 1.61 7.20
C VAL A 155 10.79 1.86 6.48
N GLU A 156 10.65 1.28 5.28
CA GLU A 156 9.37 1.28 4.56
C GLU A 156 8.25 0.67 5.43
N GLN A 157 7.05 1.26 5.33
CA GLN A 157 5.88 0.78 6.08
C GLN A 157 5.57 -0.68 5.74
N GLY A 158 5.27 -1.46 6.77
CA GLY A 158 5.01 -2.89 6.63
C GLY A 158 6.24 -3.77 6.74
N ILE A 159 7.45 -3.22 6.92
CA ILE A 159 8.63 -4.00 7.29
C ILE A 159 8.74 -4.08 8.81
N GLN A 160 9.01 -5.27 9.33
CA GLN A 160 9.23 -5.54 10.75
C GLN A 160 10.55 -6.27 10.96
N ALA A 161 11.16 -6.05 12.13
CA ALA A 161 12.26 -6.88 12.60
C ALA A 161 11.73 -8.20 13.18
N GLU A 162 12.37 -9.31 12.80
CA GLU A 162 12.18 -10.63 13.40
C GLU A 162 13.47 -11.05 14.09
N PRO A 163 13.50 -11.05 15.44
CA PRO A 163 14.60 -11.61 16.20
C PRO A 163 14.66 -13.14 16.02
N GLY A 164 15.84 -13.68 15.78
CA GLY A 164 16.08 -15.13 15.73
C GLY A 164 16.09 -15.78 14.33
N PRO A 165 15.88 -17.11 14.25
CA PRO A 165 15.96 -17.84 12.99
C PRO A 165 14.71 -17.58 12.13
N GLY A 166 14.93 -17.14 10.90
CA GLY A 166 13.85 -16.80 9.97
C GLY A 166 14.34 -16.68 8.53
N LEU A 167 13.40 -16.42 7.62
CA LEU A 167 13.67 -16.16 6.21
C LEU A 167 13.72 -14.65 5.99
N GLY A 168 14.77 -14.16 5.35
CA GLY A 168 14.92 -12.73 5.04
C GLY A 168 16.38 -12.25 5.12
N PRO A 169 16.64 -11.05 4.58
CA PRO A 169 17.92 -10.39 4.68
C PRO A 169 18.22 -10.04 6.14
N VAL A 170 19.50 -10.11 6.47
CA VAL A 170 19.99 -10.06 7.84
C VAL A 170 20.63 -8.70 8.09
N VAL A 171 20.30 -8.09 9.22
CA VAL A 171 20.99 -6.92 9.75
C VAL A 171 21.94 -7.38 10.87
N ARG A 172 23.18 -6.93 10.80
CA ARG A 172 24.27 -7.34 11.69
C ARG A 172 24.76 -6.17 12.53
N ASP A 173 25.33 -6.49 13.68
CA ASP A 173 26.05 -5.52 14.51
C ASP A 173 27.48 -5.29 13.99
N ALA A 174 28.21 -4.42 14.68
CA ALA A 174 29.61 -4.10 14.35
C ALA A 174 30.57 -5.31 14.49
N ASP A 175 30.21 -6.30 15.31
CA ASP A 175 31.00 -7.55 15.50
C ASP A 175 30.65 -8.62 14.44
N GLY A 176 29.67 -8.35 13.57
CA GLY A 176 29.17 -9.26 12.54
C GLY A 176 28.16 -10.29 13.05
N ALA A 177 27.73 -10.21 14.32
CA ALA A 177 26.65 -11.01 14.86
C ALA A 177 25.29 -10.55 14.31
N VAL A 178 24.34 -11.48 14.23
CA VAL A 178 23.01 -11.21 13.68
C VAL A 178 22.14 -10.56 14.74
N MET A 179 21.71 -9.32 14.50
CA MET A 179 20.77 -8.64 15.40
C MET A 179 19.33 -9.09 15.11
N PHE A 180 18.89 -8.92 13.86
CA PHE A 180 17.54 -9.30 13.44
C PHE A 180 17.48 -9.50 11.92
N ARG A 181 16.38 -10.09 11.46
CA ARG A 181 16.03 -10.19 10.05
C ARG A 181 14.89 -9.24 9.72
N LEU A 182 14.89 -8.71 8.51
CA LEU A 182 13.73 -7.96 8.02
C LEU A 182 12.74 -8.91 7.36
N ARG A 183 11.46 -8.76 7.72
CA ARG A 183 10.34 -9.43 7.05
C ARG A 183 9.19 -8.45 6.83
N TRP A 184 8.27 -8.81 5.94
CA TRP A 184 6.99 -8.12 5.84
C TRP A 184 6.11 -8.49 7.06
N ALA A 185 5.41 -7.49 7.60
CA ALA A 185 4.47 -7.63 8.70
C ALA A 185 3.33 -8.59 8.34
N ASP A 186 2.79 -8.38 7.15
CA ASP A 186 1.72 -9.14 6.53
C ASP A 186 2.23 -9.94 5.32
N ASP A 187 1.50 -10.99 4.93
CA ASP A 187 1.83 -11.84 3.78
C ASP A 187 1.84 -11.08 2.44
N MET A 188 1.17 -9.93 2.39
CA MET A 188 1.12 -9.08 1.20
C MET A 188 1.90 -7.78 1.45
N PRO A 189 2.98 -7.53 0.69
CA PRO A 189 3.80 -6.34 0.88
C PRO A 189 2.98 -5.10 0.50
N LEU A 190 3.01 -4.07 1.36
CA LEU A 190 2.26 -2.84 1.08
C LEU A 190 2.70 -2.21 -0.25
N SER A 191 1.72 -1.66 -0.95
CA SER A 191 1.91 -0.84 -2.14
C SER A 191 2.73 0.40 -1.78
N GLY A 192 3.95 0.50 -2.27
CA GLY A 192 4.80 1.67 -2.07
C GLY A 192 4.36 2.90 -2.89
N THR A 193 5.17 3.97 -2.87
CA THR A 193 4.83 5.20 -3.60
C THR A 193 4.81 5.02 -5.12
N ARG A 194 5.62 4.09 -5.66
CA ARG A 194 5.71 3.87 -7.11
C ARG A 194 4.45 3.19 -7.65
N SER A 195 3.88 2.23 -6.93
CA SER A 195 2.61 1.59 -7.27
C SER A 195 1.45 2.59 -7.18
N LEU A 196 1.45 3.52 -6.23
CA LEU A 196 0.49 4.63 -6.19
C LEU A 196 0.59 5.51 -7.45
N VAL A 197 1.81 5.87 -7.85
CA VAL A 197 2.02 6.63 -9.10
C VAL A 197 1.56 5.83 -10.32
N ALA A 198 1.91 4.55 -10.41
CA ALA A 198 1.47 3.66 -11.48
C ALA A 198 -0.06 3.52 -11.52
N LEU A 199 -0.72 3.44 -10.36
CA LEU A 199 -2.17 3.41 -10.22
C LEU A 199 -2.80 4.70 -10.76
N VAL A 200 -2.33 5.86 -10.32
CA VAL A 200 -2.85 7.16 -10.77
C VAL A 200 -2.67 7.32 -12.28
N LEU A 201 -1.53 6.90 -12.82
CA LEU A 201 -1.26 6.90 -14.26
C LEU A 201 -2.18 5.93 -15.01
N ALA A 202 -2.43 4.73 -14.47
CA ALA A 202 -3.34 3.75 -15.07
C ALA A 202 -4.79 4.25 -15.09
N ILE A 203 -5.27 4.85 -13.99
CA ILE A 203 -6.60 5.48 -13.93
C ILE A 203 -6.69 6.62 -14.94
N ALA A 204 -5.68 7.49 -15.00
CA ALA A 204 -5.64 8.58 -15.97
C ALA A 204 -5.66 8.04 -17.42
N ALA A 205 -4.85 7.02 -17.73
CA ALA A 205 -4.84 6.37 -19.03
C ALA A 205 -6.22 5.79 -19.40
N MET A 206 -6.90 5.15 -18.45
CA MET A 206 -8.26 4.63 -18.65
C MET A 206 -9.25 5.77 -18.95
N VAL A 207 -9.24 6.85 -18.17
CA VAL A 207 -10.14 8.00 -18.36
C VAL A 207 -9.92 8.65 -19.74
N TRP A 208 -8.66 8.92 -20.11
CA TRP A 208 -8.33 9.52 -21.41
C TRP A 208 -8.63 8.57 -22.57
N GLY A 209 -8.42 7.26 -22.41
CA GLY A 209 -8.75 6.25 -23.41
C GLY A 209 -10.26 6.19 -23.67
N VAL A 210 -11.07 6.12 -22.60
CA VAL A 210 -12.54 6.14 -22.71
C VAL A 210 -13.03 7.46 -23.31
N ALA A 211 -12.47 8.60 -22.89
CA ALA A 211 -12.81 9.91 -23.46
C ALA A 211 -12.46 9.98 -24.96
N SER A 212 -11.33 9.42 -25.38
CA SER A 212 -10.95 9.33 -26.79
C SER A 212 -11.96 8.50 -27.59
N LEU A 213 -12.31 7.31 -27.10
CA LEU A 213 -13.29 6.42 -27.74
C LEU A 213 -14.67 7.09 -27.85
N TRP A 214 -15.09 7.79 -26.79
CA TRP A 214 -16.34 8.55 -26.77
C TRP A 214 -16.34 9.66 -27.82
N LEU A 215 -15.25 10.41 -27.94
CA LEU A 215 -15.14 11.46 -28.96
C LEU A 215 -15.04 10.87 -30.37
N PHE A 216 -14.38 9.73 -30.55
CA PHE A 216 -14.34 9.03 -31.83
C PHE A 216 -15.73 8.57 -32.28
N SER A 217 -16.55 8.03 -31.37
CA SER A 217 -17.90 7.60 -31.73
C SER A 217 -18.79 8.77 -32.17
N MET A 218 -18.56 9.99 -31.69
CA MET A 218 -19.28 11.17 -32.21
C MET A 218 -18.94 11.53 -33.68
N HIS A 219 -17.84 11.00 -34.24
CA HIS A 219 -17.37 11.35 -35.59
C HIS A 219 -17.59 10.24 -36.63
N ILE A 220 -17.98 9.04 -36.22
CA ILE A 220 -18.18 7.91 -37.11
C ILE A 220 -19.57 7.99 -37.75
N GLN A 221 -19.62 7.81 -39.07
CA GLN A 221 -20.85 7.65 -39.83
C GLN A 221 -20.85 6.27 -40.50
N PRO A 222 -21.98 5.53 -40.48
CA PRO A 222 -23.29 5.91 -39.94
C PRO A 222 -23.38 5.86 -38.40
N ALA A 223 -24.25 6.69 -37.81
CA ALA A 223 -24.37 6.87 -36.36
C ALA A 223 -24.60 5.56 -35.57
N TRP A 224 -25.39 4.62 -36.11
CA TRP A 224 -25.66 3.34 -35.43
C TRP A 224 -24.39 2.49 -35.22
N LEU A 225 -23.43 2.55 -36.15
CA LEU A 225 -22.17 1.82 -36.04
C LEU A 225 -21.31 2.42 -34.93
N ALA A 226 -21.30 3.74 -34.81
CA ALA A 226 -20.58 4.43 -33.75
C ALA A 226 -21.13 4.12 -32.35
N GLN A 227 -22.45 4.03 -32.25
CA GLN A 227 -23.19 3.71 -31.04
C GLN A 227 -22.95 2.28 -30.55
N LEU A 228 -22.69 1.35 -31.47
CA LEU A 228 -22.37 -0.03 -31.15
C LEU A 228 -20.87 -0.22 -30.90
N LEU A 229 -20.02 0.53 -31.61
CA LEU A 229 -18.57 0.42 -31.49
C LEU A 229 -18.06 0.82 -30.09
N PHE A 230 -18.55 1.92 -29.52
CA PHE A 230 -18.13 2.35 -28.18
C PHE A 230 -18.35 1.28 -27.10
N PRO A 231 -19.57 0.76 -26.86
CA PRO A 231 -19.80 -0.25 -25.85
C PRO A 231 -19.08 -1.56 -26.17
N VAL A 232 -19.01 -1.99 -27.44
CA VAL A 232 -18.29 -3.21 -27.82
C VAL A 232 -16.80 -3.09 -27.51
N VAL A 233 -16.17 -1.95 -27.83
CA VAL A 233 -14.74 -1.75 -27.56
C VAL A 233 -14.48 -1.63 -26.06
N VAL A 234 -15.29 -0.86 -25.32
CA VAL A 234 -15.08 -0.66 -23.88
C VAL A 234 -15.33 -1.95 -23.09
N LEU A 235 -16.44 -2.65 -23.35
CA LEU A 235 -16.74 -3.93 -22.70
C LEU A 235 -15.77 -5.02 -23.15
N GLY A 236 -15.40 -5.06 -24.43
CA GLY A 236 -14.40 -5.98 -24.95
C GLY A 236 -13.02 -5.77 -24.32
N ALA A 237 -12.57 -4.53 -24.17
CA ALA A 237 -11.34 -4.19 -23.46
C ALA A 237 -11.39 -4.62 -21.99
N ARG A 238 -12.55 -4.45 -21.32
CA ARG A 238 -12.73 -4.89 -19.94
C ARG A 238 -12.70 -6.42 -19.82
N LEU A 239 -13.37 -7.15 -20.71
CA LEU A 239 -13.33 -8.61 -20.75
C LEU A 239 -11.93 -9.14 -21.04
N ALA A 240 -11.20 -8.49 -21.98
CA ALA A 240 -9.82 -8.82 -22.25
C ALA A 240 -8.97 -8.61 -20.99
N LEU A 241 -9.15 -7.50 -20.27
CA LEU A 241 -8.44 -7.26 -19.03
C LEU A 241 -8.74 -8.33 -17.97
N LEU A 242 -10.01 -8.66 -17.74
CA LEU A 242 -10.40 -9.73 -16.81
C LEU A 242 -9.79 -11.09 -17.19
N ALA A 243 -9.67 -11.39 -18.49
CA ALA A 243 -9.07 -12.64 -18.98
C ALA A 243 -7.54 -12.70 -18.84
N HIS A 244 -6.85 -11.56 -18.90
CA HIS A 244 -5.39 -11.47 -18.70
C HIS A 244 -4.99 -11.39 -17.22
N GLY A 245 -5.97 -11.28 -16.31
CA GLY A 245 -5.76 -11.08 -14.88
C GLY A 245 -5.75 -9.60 -14.47
N SER A 246 -5.57 -9.35 -13.17
CA SER A 246 -5.50 -7.98 -12.64
C SER A 246 -4.29 -7.24 -13.22
N ILE A 247 -4.41 -5.92 -13.38
CA ILE A 247 -3.25 -5.08 -13.72
C ILE A 247 -2.27 -5.21 -12.55
N PRO A 248 -0.98 -5.51 -12.77
CA PRO A 248 0.00 -5.63 -11.68
C PRO A 248 0.11 -4.38 -10.80
N ALA A 249 -0.21 -3.20 -11.35
CA ALA A 249 -0.29 -1.96 -10.59
C ALA A 249 -1.48 -1.91 -9.62
N LEU A 250 -2.54 -2.70 -9.84
CA LEU A 250 -3.73 -2.77 -8.99
C LEU A 250 -3.60 -3.87 -7.92
N SER A 251 -2.83 -4.92 -8.17
CA SER A 251 -2.78 -6.11 -7.30
C SER A 251 -2.19 -5.86 -5.90
N GLY A 252 -1.39 -4.80 -5.73
CA GLY A 252 -0.86 -4.43 -4.41
C GLY A 252 -1.83 -3.62 -3.54
N PHE A 253 -2.98 -3.21 -4.08
CA PHE A 253 -3.96 -2.41 -3.34
C PHE A 253 -5.00 -3.30 -2.66
N PRO A 254 -5.33 -3.05 -1.37
CA PRO A 254 -6.29 -3.86 -0.63
C PRO A 254 -7.65 -3.99 -1.32
N LEU A 255 -8.11 -2.95 -2.02
CA LEU A 255 -9.40 -2.95 -2.73
C LEU A 255 -9.47 -4.02 -3.84
N PHE A 256 -8.33 -4.43 -4.38
CA PHE A 256 -8.21 -5.46 -5.40
C PHE A 256 -7.81 -6.82 -4.84
N ASP A 257 -7.70 -6.94 -3.51
CA ASP A 257 -7.44 -8.20 -2.83
C ASP A 257 -8.71 -9.09 -2.89
N PRO A 258 -8.63 -10.30 -3.48
CA PRO A 258 -9.74 -11.26 -3.50
C PRO A 258 -10.23 -11.68 -2.10
N SER A 259 -9.40 -11.53 -1.06
CA SER A 259 -9.78 -11.86 0.33
C SER A 259 -10.89 -10.96 0.89
N LEU A 260 -10.98 -9.71 0.39
CA LEU A 260 -12.03 -8.78 0.79
C LEU A 260 -13.38 -9.15 0.16
N PHE A 261 -13.37 -9.47 -1.13
CA PHE A 261 -14.56 -9.84 -1.89
C PHE A 261 -14.15 -10.55 -3.19
N ALA A 262 -14.62 -11.77 -3.39
CA ALA A 262 -14.47 -12.47 -4.65
C ALA A 262 -15.65 -13.43 -4.84
N SER A 263 -16.41 -13.26 -5.92
CA SER A 263 -17.62 -14.05 -6.16
C SER A 263 -17.60 -14.80 -7.49
N SER A 264 -17.09 -14.17 -8.56
CA SER A 264 -17.10 -14.78 -9.90
C SER A 264 -16.02 -14.23 -10.81
N PHE A 265 -15.89 -14.81 -12.01
CA PHE A 265 -15.02 -14.29 -13.07
C PHE A 265 -15.26 -12.81 -13.40
N PHE A 266 -16.51 -12.34 -13.31
CA PHE A 266 -16.84 -10.94 -13.53
C PHE A 266 -16.60 -10.07 -12.30
N MET A 267 -16.42 -10.66 -11.11
CA MET A 267 -16.26 -9.98 -9.83
C MET A 267 -15.11 -10.62 -9.03
N PRO A 268 -13.86 -10.52 -9.52
CA PRO A 268 -12.72 -11.12 -8.84
C PRO A 268 -12.26 -10.33 -7.61
N SER A 269 -12.61 -9.04 -7.53
CA SER A 269 -12.30 -8.16 -6.40
C SER A 269 -13.36 -7.07 -6.21
N LEU A 270 -13.35 -6.40 -5.05
CA LEU A 270 -14.25 -5.27 -4.77
C LEU A 270 -13.95 -4.08 -5.71
N GLY A 271 -12.68 -3.82 -5.98
CA GLY A 271 -12.23 -2.80 -6.92
C GLY A 271 -12.68 -3.08 -8.34
N ASP A 272 -12.66 -4.35 -8.75
CA ASP A 272 -13.15 -4.75 -10.07
C ASP A 272 -14.66 -4.59 -10.20
N LEU A 273 -15.43 -4.83 -9.13
CA LEU A 273 -16.87 -4.55 -9.11
C LEU A 273 -17.15 -3.05 -9.32
N LEU A 274 -16.41 -2.17 -8.66
CA LEU A 274 -16.53 -0.71 -8.84
C LEU A 274 -16.22 -0.28 -10.27
N ILE A 275 -15.14 -0.80 -10.85
CA ILE A 275 -14.78 -0.52 -12.24
C ILE A 275 -15.88 -1.01 -13.19
N ASN A 276 -16.43 -2.21 -12.95
CA ASN A 276 -17.52 -2.73 -13.77
C ASN A 276 -18.78 -1.86 -13.68
N ALA A 277 -19.16 -1.42 -12.47
CA ALA A 277 -20.28 -0.53 -12.26
C ALA A 277 -20.10 0.80 -13.00
N LEU A 278 -18.90 1.39 -12.94
CA LEU A 278 -18.57 2.62 -13.64
C LEU A 278 -18.58 2.46 -15.17
N VAL A 279 -17.99 1.37 -15.68
CA VAL A 279 -17.99 1.06 -17.11
C VAL A 279 -19.42 0.86 -17.63
N LEU A 280 -20.25 0.11 -16.89
CA LEU A 280 -21.66 -0.09 -17.23
C LEU A 280 -22.42 1.24 -17.26
N LEU A 281 -22.21 2.09 -16.25
CA LEU A 281 -22.81 3.43 -16.20
C LEU A 281 -22.43 4.27 -17.41
N LEU A 282 -21.15 4.29 -17.80
CA LEU A 282 -20.69 5.03 -18.97
C LEU A 282 -21.33 4.51 -20.27
N VAL A 283 -21.46 3.19 -20.42
CA VAL A 283 -22.16 2.57 -21.55
C VAL A 283 -23.64 3.00 -21.59
N VAL A 284 -24.34 2.98 -20.46
CA VAL A 284 -25.74 3.40 -20.38
C VAL A 284 -25.91 4.89 -20.70
N ILE A 285 -25.04 5.76 -20.17
CA ILE A 285 -25.07 7.20 -20.48
C ILE A 285 -24.82 7.42 -21.98
N HIS A 286 -23.85 6.70 -22.57
CA HIS A 286 -23.59 6.76 -24.02
C HIS A 286 -24.82 6.38 -24.83
N PHE A 287 -25.46 5.28 -24.46
CA PHE A 287 -26.63 4.76 -25.13
C PHE A 287 -27.82 5.72 -25.00
N ARG A 288 -28.07 6.27 -23.80
CA ARG A 288 -29.14 7.27 -23.57
C ARG A 288 -28.98 8.52 -24.42
N GLN A 289 -27.77 9.07 -24.53
CA GLN A 289 -27.52 10.25 -25.36
C GLN A 289 -27.72 9.96 -26.86
N SER A 290 -27.35 8.75 -27.26
CA SER A 290 -27.37 8.28 -28.64
C SER A 290 -28.76 7.87 -29.14
N LEU A 291 -29.63 7.37 -28.25
CA LEU A 291 -30.99 6.98 -28.59
C LEU A 291 -31.97 8.17 -28.64
N ARG A 292 -31.71 9.27 -27.92
CA ARG A 292 -32.56 10.48 -27.93
C ARG A 292 -32.93 11.00 -29.33
N PRO A 293 -32.01 11.06 -30.32
CA PRO A 293 -32.34 11.53 -31.67
C PRO A 293 -32.99 10.48 -32.59
N LEU A 294 -33.06 9.21 -32.19
CA LEU A 294 -33.60 8.14 -33.03
C LEU A 294 -35.11 8.01 -32.82
N ARG A 295 -35.90 8.20 -33.89
CA ARG A 295 -37.31 7.83 -33.88
C ARG A 295 -37.43 6.30 -33.99
N PRO A 296 -38.15 5.62 -33.09
CA PRO A 296 -38.34 4.18 -33.21
C PRO A 296 -39.11 3.88 -34.49
N GLY A 297 -38.47 3.18 -35.44
CA GLY A 297 -39.07 2.75 -36.70
C GLY A 297 -39.74 1.37 -36.65
N GLY A 298 -39.78 0.74 -35.47
CA GLY A 298 -40.33 -0.60 -35.26
C GLY A 298 -41.69 -0.59 -34.54
N PRO A 299 -42.38 -1.75 -34.47
CA PRO A 299 -43.64 -1.85 -33.77
C PRO A 299 -43.44 -1.64 -32.25
N PRO A 300 -44.31 -0.86 -31.58
CA PRO A 300 -44.10 -0.43 -30.20
C PRO A 300 -44.07 -1.60 -29.20
N TRP A 301 -44.77 -2.70 -29.49
CA TRP A 301 -44.79 -3.89 -28.64
C TRP A 301 -43.42 -4.60 -28.57
N PHE A 302 -42.64 -4.58 -29.67
CA PHE A 302 -41.32 -5.20 -29.70
C PHE A 302 -40.35 -4.42 -28.82
N LEU A 303 -40.37 -3.09 -28.92
CA LEU A 303 -39.54 -2.23 -28.08
C LEU A 303 -39.93 -2.35 -26.60
N ALA A 304 -41.23 -2.47 -26.31
CA ALA A 304 -41.71 -2.74 -24.95
C ALA A 304 -41.24 -4.09 -24.42
N ALA A 305 -41.30 -5.16 -25.23
CA ALA A 305 -40.82 -6.48 -24.84
C ALA A 305 -39.31 -6.47 -24.55
N VAL A 306 -38.51 -5.84 -25.40
CA VAL A 306 -37.06 -5.67 -25.18
C VAL A 306 -36.79 -4.89 -23.90
N ALA A 307 -37.51 -3.78 -23.66
CA ALA A 307 -37.36 -2.99 -22.45
C ALA A 307 -37.70 -3.79 -21.17
N VAL A 308 -38.76 -4.60 -21.20
CA VAL A 308 -39.13 -5.47 -20.07
C VAL A 308 -38.07 -6.54 -19.84
N ILE A 309 -37.55 -7.18 -20.89
CA ILE A 309 -36.47 -8.17 -20.76
C ILE A 309 -35.22 -7.53 -20.15
N LEU A 310 -34.82 -6.34 -20.62
CA LEU A 310 -33.67 -5.62 -20.08
C LEU A 310 -33.86 -5.23 -18.62
N LEU A 311 -35.07 -4.80 -18.23
CA LEU A 311 -35.42 -4.49 -16.84
C LEU A 311 -35.35 -5.73 -15.94
N LEU A 312 -35.88 -6.87 -16.39
CA LEU A 312 -35.82 -8.11 -15.62
C LEU A 312 -34.38 -8.61 -15.50
N ALA A 313 -33.59 -8.50 -16.58
CA ALA A 313 -32.17 -8.87 -16.57
C ALA A 313 -31.35 -7.97 -15.63
N SER A 314 -31.59 -6.66 -15.62
CA SER A 314 -30.90 -5.74 -14.70
C SER A 314 -31.28 -5.99 -13.25
N ALA A 315 -32.56 -6.22 -12.96
CA ALA A 315 -33.03 -6.58 -11.63
C ALA A 315 -32.40 -7.89 -11.12
N ALA A 316 -32.34 -8.92 -11.98
CA ALA A 316 -31.70 -10.19 -11.64
C ALA A 316 -30.18 -10.03 -11.42
N GLY A 317 -29.51 -9.26 -12.27
CA GLY A 317 -28.08 -8.97 -12.14
C GLY A 317 -27.75 -8.23 -10.85
N LEU A 318 -28.51 -7.18 -10.53
CA LEU A 318 -28.36 -6.44 -9.28
C LEU A 318 -28.61 -7.32 -8.05
N GLY A 319 -29.64 -8.16 -8.10
CA GLY A 319 -29.91 -9.14 -7.04
C GLY A 319 -28.74 -10.10 -6.83
N GLY A 320 -28.11 -10.56 -7.91
CA GLY A 320 -26.89 -11.38 -7.87
C GLY A 320 -25.70 -10.65 -7.24
N VAL A 321 -25.47 -9.39 -7.61
CA VAL A 321 -24.40 -8.56 -7.01
C VAL A 321 -24.63 -8.38 -5.52
N MET A 322 -25.86 -8.04 -5.11
CA MET A 322 -26.21 -7.84 -3.70
C MET A 322 -26.04 -9.13 -2.89
N ALA A 323 -26.49 -10.26 -3.43
CA ALA A 323 -26.32 -11.56 -2.79
C ALA A 323 -24.83 -11.92 -2.63
N ALA A 324 -24.02 -11.70 -3.67
CA ALA A 324 -22.57 -11.89 -3.62
C ALA A 324 -21.91 -10.99 -2.58
N LEU A 325 -22.26 -9.71 -2.51
CA LEU A 325 -21.69 -8.76 -1.55
C LEU A 325 -22.03 -9.10 -0.10
N VAL A 326 -23.14 -9.81 0.14
CA VAL A 326 -23.56 -10.25 1.47
C VAL A 326 -22.94 -11.60 1.84
N HIS A 327 -22.84 -12.52 0.88
CA HIS A 327 -22.40 -13.89 1.14
C HIS A 327 -20.88 -14.10 0.97
N ASP A 328 -20.27 -13.44 -0.01
CA ASP A 328 -18.89 -13.68 -0.47
C ASP A 328 -17.94 -12.53 -0.09
N SER A 329 -18.36 -11.63 0.81
CA SER A 329 -17.58 -10.47 1.25
C SER A 329 -17.26 -10.57 2.74
N SER A 330 -16.03 -10.25 3.13
CA SER A 330 -15.65 -10.06 4.53
C SER A 330 -15.99 -8.65 5.05
N VAL A 331 -16.50 -7.76 4.18
CA VAL A 331 -16.83 -6.38 4.51
C VAL A 331 -18.19 -6.28 5.22
N SER A 332 -18.22 -5.62 6.37
CA SER A 332 -19.43 -5.28 7.12
C SER A 332 -20.30 -4.27 6.36
N LEU A 333 -21.51 -4.69 5.96
CA LEU A 333 -22.54 -3.82 5.37
C LEU A 333 -23.67 -3.50 6.38
N ASP A 334 -23.45 -3.73 7.66
CA ASP A 334 -24.43 -3.49 8.73
C ASP A 334 -24.54 -1.99 9.04
N LEU A 335 -25.55 -1.35 8.45
CA LEU A 335 -25.84 0.07 8.65
C LEU A 335 -26.29 0.41 10.08
N PHE A 336 -26.69 -0.59 10.88
CA PHE A 336 -27.04 -0.38 12.29
C PHE A 336 -25.81 -0.35 13.21
N ARG A 337 -24.65 -0.80 12.72
CA ARG A 337 -23.35 -0.73 13.41
C ARG A 337 -22.42 0.23 12.68
N VAL A 338 -22.69 1.53 12.81
CA VAL A 338 -21.92 2.60 12.14
C VAL A 338 -20.43 2.57 12.50
N GLU A 339 -20.09 2.12 13.72
CA GLU A 339 -18.71 1.92 14.18
C GLU A 339 -17.94 0.85 13.39
N GLY A 340 -18.67 -0.09 12.78
CA GLY A 340 -18.10 -1.13 11.93
C GLY A 340 -18.02 -0.75 10.44
N LEU A 341 -18.46 0.45 10.05
CA LEU A 341 -18.36 0.91 8.66
C LEU A 341 -16.95 1.42 8.39
N ASN A 342 -16.26 0.78 7.45
CA ASN A 342 -14.94 1.20 7.00
C ASN A 342 -14.99 1.71 5.55
N ALA A 343 -13.84 2.11 5.01
CA ALA A 343 -13.74 2.60 3.63
C ALA A 343 -14.22 1.56 2.59
N TYR A 344 -14.07 0.26 2.88
CA TYR A 344 -14.52 -0.82 2.00
C TYR A 344 -16.05 -0.96 2.02
N SER A 345 -16.70 -0.76 3.16
CA SER A 345 -18.17 -0.70 3.27
C SER A 345 -18.72 0.43 2.41
N VAL A 346 -18.09 1.60 2.44
CA VAL A 346 -18.47 2.75 1.59
C VAL A 346 -18.26 2.44 0.11
N ALA A 347 -17.14 1.81 -0.26
CA ALA A 347 -16.86 1.40 -1.63
C ALA A 347 -17.90 0.39 -2.15
N ALA A 348 -18.26 -0.60 -1.34
CA ALA A 348 -19.30 -1.58 -1.63
C ALA A 348 -20.68 -0.92 -1.85
N LEU A 349 -21.09 -0.02 -0.94
CA LEU A 349 -22.34 0.74 -1.06
C LEU A 349 -22.36 1.65 -2.28
N LEU A 350 -21.21 2.26 -2.62
CA LEU A 350 -21.07 3.09 -3.81
C LEU A 350 -21.21 2.25 -5.08
N ALA A 351 -20.64 1.04 -5.12
CA ALA A 351 -20.81 0.12 -6.25
C ALA A 351 -22.30 -0.24 -6.46
N ILE A 352 -23.01 -0.56 -5.38
CA ILE A 352 -24.46 -0.81 -5.42
C ILE A 352 -25.22 0.43 -5.91
N GLY A 353 -24.90 1.61 -5.37
CA GLY A 353 -25.53 2.87 -5.75
C GLY A 353 -25.34 3.21 -7.22
N LEU A 354 -24.15 2.98 -7.77
CA LEU A 354 -23.88 3.14 -9.20
C LEU A 354 -24.72 2.19 -10.06
N LEU A 355 -24.79 0.90 -9.69
CA LEU A 355 -25.57 -0.11 -10.41
C LEU A 355 -27.08 0.13 -10.32
N LEU A 356 -27.58 0.69 -9.23
CA LEU A 356 -28.98 1.11 -9.10
C LEU A 356 -29.33 2.28 -10.03
N PHE A 357 -28.35 3.14 -10.34
CA PHE A 357 -28.55 4.31 -11.18
C PHE A 357 -28.48 3.99 -12.69
N THR A 358 -27.77 2.92 -13.08
CA THR A 358 -27.70 2.45 -14.48
C THR A 358 -29.04 1.92 -14.96
#